data_AF-A0A1V5MV36-F1
#
_entry.id   AF-A0A1V5MV36-F1
#
_cell.length_a   1.000
_cell.length_b   1.000
_cell.length_c   1.000
_cell.angle_alpha   90.00
_cell.angle_beta   90.00
_cell.angle_gamma   90.00
#
_symmetry.space_group_name_H-M   'P 1'
#
loop_
_entity.id
_entity.type
_entity.pdbx_description
1 polymer ?
#
loop_
_entity_poly.entity_id
_entity_poly.type
_entity_poly.pdbx_seq_one_letter_code
_entity_poly.pdbx_strand_id
1 'polypeptide(L)' 'MTAVPVCVGFGVSKPEHGRELAAAGADGVIVGSAVVKIVEENLTAADHGRGELARFIGSMKEGLE' A
#
# COMPACT_ATOMS: atom_id res chain seq x y z
N MET A 1 10.49 -11.60 -21.70
CA MET A 1 9.98 -11.50 -20.32
C MET A 1 11.07 -11.98 -19.37
N THR A 2 11.22 -11.35 -18.21
CA THR A 2 12.25 -11.73 -17.22
C THR A 2 11.63 -12.68 -16.18
N ALA A 3 12.45 -13.46 -15.48
CA ALA A 3 12.00 -14.27 -14.35
C ALA A 3 11.90 -13.48 -13.03
N VAL A 4 12.29 -12.20 -13.05
CA VAL A 4 12.22 -11.32 -11.87
C VAL A 4 10.81 -10.72 -11.79
N PRO A 5 10.15 -10.80 -10.62
CA PRO A 5 8.85 -10.17 -10.40
C PRO A 5 8.89 -8.65 -10.67
N VAL A 6 7.83 -8.13 -11.30
CA VAL A 6 7.68 -6.72 -11.64
C VAL A 6 6.67 -6.08 -10.69
N CYS A 7 7.16 -5.17 -9.84
CA CYS A 7 6.33 -4.42 -8.90
C CYS A 7 6.08 -2.98 -9.37
N VAL A 8 4.88 -2.45 -9.10
CA VAL A 8 4.50 -1.05 -9.43
C VAL A 8 4.40 -0.21 -8.16
N GLY A 9 5.02 0.97 -8.13
CA GLY A 9 5.18 1.75 -6.89
C GLY A 9 4.79 3.22 -6.91
N PHE A 10 4.35 3.75 -8.05
CA PHE A 10 4.00 5.17 -8.14
C PHE A 10 2.47 5.36 -8.07
N GLY A 11 2.01 6.25 -7.18
CA GLY A 11 0.59 6.60 -7.06
C GLY A 11 -0.29 5.56 -6.34
N VAL A 12 0.29 4.55 -5.69
CA VAL A 12 -0.48 3.54 -4.95
C VAL A 12 -0.84 4.07 -3.57
N SER A 13 -2.13 4.30 -3.30
CA SER A 13 -2.61 4.86 -2.03
C SER A 13 -4.00 4.40 -1.62
N LYS A 14 -4.65 3.58 -2.45
CA LYS A 14 -5.98 3.02 -2.19
C LYS A 14 -6.03 1.55 -2.58
N PRO A 15 -6.88 0.73 -1.95
CA PRO A 15 -7.05 -0.68 -2.30
C PRO A 15 -7.41 -0.88 -3.79
N GLU A 16 -8.20 0.02 -4.37
CA GLU A 16 -8.61 -0.07 -5.78
C GLU A 16 -7.42 0.04 -6.74
N HIS A 17 -6.41 0.86 -6.40
CA HIS A 17 -5.18 0.94 -7.19
C HIS A 17 -4.44 -0.41 -7.18
N GLY A 18 -4.45 -1.11 -6.03
CA GLY A 18 -3.88 -2.46 -5.91
C GLY A 18 -4.56 -3.44 -6.85
N ARG A 19 -5.90 -3.46 -6.85
CA ARG A 19 -6.71 -4.32 -7.73
C ARG A 19 -6.45 -4.03 -9.21
N GLU A 20 -6.44 -2.76 -9.60
CA GLU A 20 -6.19 -2.35 -10.99
C GLU A 20 -4.79 -2.76 -11.46
N LEU A 21 -3.77 -2.60 -10.61
CA LEU A 21 -2.39 -2.98 -10.93
C LEU A 21 -2.21 -4.50 -11.00
N ALA A 22 -2.82 -5.25 -10.08
CA ALA A 22 -2.84 -6.71 -10.14
C ALA A 22 -3.53 -7.20 -11.43
N ALA A 23 -4.67 -6.62 -11.79
CA ALA A 23 -5.38 -6.92 -13.04
C ALA A 23 -4.55 -6.56 -14.29
N ALA A 24 -3.69 -5.53 -14.21
CA ALA A 24 -2.76 -5.15 -15.26
C ALA A 24 -1.51 -6.05 -15.35
N GLY A 25 -1.36 -7.02 -14.45
CA GLY A 25 -0.27 -8.00 -14.45
C GLY A 25 0.95 -7.61 -13.60
N ALA A 26 0.81 -6.70 -12.62
CA ALA A 26 1.86 -6.47 -11.64
C ALA A 26 1.99 -7.67 -10.68
N ASP A 27 3.21 -8.10 -10.42
CA ASP A 27 3.51 -9.16 -9.44
C ASP A 27 3.49 -8.63 -7.99
N GLY A 28 3.43 -7.31 -7.83
CA GLY A 28 3.34 -6.66 -6.54
C GLY A 28 3.16 -5.15 -6.64
N VAL A 29 2.83 -4.52 -5.51
CA VAL A 29 2.68 -3.07 -5.39
C VAL A 29 3.53 -2.50 -4.26
N ILE A 30 4.04 -1.28 -4.43
CA ILE A 30 4.83 -0.57 -3.42
C ILE A 30 4.06 0.67 -2.98
N VAL A 31 3.87 0.81 -1.67
CA VAL A 31 3.11 1.91 -1.06
C VAL A 31 4.03 2.73 -0.15
N GLY A 32 4.49 3.88 -0.65
CA GLY A 32 5.40 4.77 0.09
C GLY A 32 4.66 5.93 0.76
N SER A 33 4.28 6.93 -0.03
CA SER A 33 3.78 8.21 0.49
C SER A 33 2.54 8.09 1.38
N ALA A 34 1.65 7.13 1.12
CA ALA A 34 0.48 6.92 1.98
C ALA A 34 0.87 6.42 3.38
N VAL A 35 1.88 5.55 3.48
CA VAL A 35 2.42 5.07 4.77
C VAL A 35 3.08 6.22 5.52
N VAL A 36 3.92 7.00 4.84
CA VAL A 36 4.61 8.15 5.45
C VAL A 36 3.60 9.18 5.96
N LYS A 37 2.54 9.45 5.19
CA LYS A 37 1.48 10.38 5.57
C LYS A 37 0.77 9.97 6.87
N ILE A 38 0.45 8.69 7.03
CA ILE A 38 -0.16 8.18 8.27
C ILE A 38 0.78 8.41 9.47
N VAL A 39 2.09 8.21 9.29
CA VAL A 39 3.07 8.46 10.36
C VAL A 39 3.17 9.95 10.68
N GLU A 40 3.22 10.80 9.65
CA GLU A 40 3.27 12.26 9.78
C GLU A 40 2.05 12.83 10.52
N GLU A 41 0.87 12.29 10.26
CA GLU A 41 -0.38 12.70 10.92
C GLU A 41 -0.47 12.23 12.39
N ASN A 42 0.43 11.34 12.83
CA ASN A 42 0.37 10.67 14.12
C ASN A 42 1.67 10.79 14.97
N LEU A 43 2.49 11.82 14.74
CA LEU A 43 3.81 11.98 15.39
C LEU A 43 3.78 11.95 16.94
N THR A 44 2.69 12.41 17.56
CA THR A 44 2.53 12.43 19.03
C THR A 44 1.60 11.34 19.57
N ALA A 45 1.03 10.50 18.70
CA ALA A 45 0.02 9.50 19.02
C ALA A 45 0.38 8.14 18.43
N ALA A 46 1.54 7.60 18.81
CA ALA A 46 2.13 6.41 18.18
C ALA A 46 1.22 5.17 18.19
N ASP A 47 0.42 4.95 19.25
CA ASP A 47 -0.53 3.84 19.30
C ASP A 47 -1.68 4.01 18.30
N HIS A 48 -2.17 5.24 18.15
CA HIS A 48 -3.18 5.56 17.14
C HIS A 48 -2.62 5.36 15.73
N GLY A 49 -1.43 5.91 15.46
CA GLY A 49 -0.75 5.75 14.18
C GLY A 49 -0.46 4.30 13.82
N ARG A 50 -0.06 3.46 14.79
CA ARG A 50 0.09 2.00 14.58
C ARG A 50 -1.24 1.35 14.18
N GLY A 51 -2.33 1.70 14.85
CA GLY A 51 -3.66 1.18 14.55
C GLY A 51 -4.19 1.63 13.19
N GLU A 52 -3.92 2.86 12.77
CA GLU A 52 -4.23 3.34 11.42
C GLU A 52 -3.38 2.67 10.36
N LEU A 53 -2.08 2.52 10.59
CA LEU A 53 -1.18 1.85 9.66
C LEU A 53 -1.57 0.39 9.45
N ALA A 54 -1.92 -0.33 10.52
CA ALA A 54 -2.38 -1.72 10.44
C ALA A 54 -3.69 -1.83 9.63
N ARG A 55 -4.66 -0.94 9.87
CA ARG A 55 -5.91 -0.88 9.10
C ARG A 55 -5.65 -0.59 7.62
N PHE A 56 -4.79 0.38 7.33
CA PHE A 56 -4.44 0.76 5.97
C PHE A 56 -3.78 -0.41 5.21
N ILE A 57 -2.74 -1.03 5.79
CA ILE A 57 -2.07 -2.19 5.18
C ILE A 57 -3.04 -3.36 5.00
N GLY A 58 -3.94 -3.61 5.96
CA GLY A 58 -4.99 -4.61 5.84
C GLY A 58 -5.88 -4.36 4.62
N SER A 59 -6.39 -3.14 4.47
CA SER A 59 -7.22 -2.77 3.30
C SER A 59 -6.46 -2.87 1.98
N MET A 60 -5.18 -2.52 1.96
CA MET A 60 -4.34 -2.65 0.76
C MET A 60 -4.15 -4.11 0.36
N LYS A 61 -4.00 -5.01 1.34
CA LYS A 61 -3.89 -6.45 1.10
C LYS A 61 -5.20 -7.01 0.53
N GLU A 62 -6.35 -6.64 1.09
CA GLU A 62 -7.67 -7.05 0.59
C GLU A 62 -7.91 -6.57 -0.86
N GLY A 63 -7.34 -5.45 -1.26
CA GLY A 63 -7.39 -4.97 -2.65
C GLY A 63 -6.57 -5.80 -3.63
N LEU A 64 -5.64 -6.64 -3.15
CA LEU A 64 -4.77 -7.49 -3.99
C LEU A 64 -5.26 -8.93 -4.09
N GLU A 65 -6.19 -9.36 -3.22
CA GLU A 65 -6.86 -10.67 -3.27
C GLU A 65 -8.14 -10.62 -4.14
#